data_AF-A0A1M3E0U4-F1
#
_entry.id   AF-A0A1M3E0U4-F1
#
_cell.length_a   1.000
_cell.length_b   1.000
_cell.length_c   1.000
_cell.angle_alpha   90.00
_cell.angle_beta   90.00
_cell.angle_gamma   90.00
#
_symmetry.space_group_name_H-M   'P 1'
#
loop_
_entity.id
_entity.type
_entity.pdbx_description
1 polymer ?
#
loop_
_entity_poly.entity_id
_entity_poly.type
_entity_poly.pdbx_seq_one_letter_code
_entity_poly.pdbx_strand_id
1 'polypeptide(L)'
;MDKQIQKLAIWIDLFMYQPKEIVVQMCGKPNRNSDDEVFFYCQYKWAIFKKKFAVIFDDDCVTDIILTEFIFGVEIRNIYYFEKRKPSYTIQQVF
;
A
#
# COMPACT_ATOMS: atom_id res chain seq x y z
N MET A 1 -2.69 11.02 15.78
CA MET A 1 -2.81 10.05 14.66
C MET A 1 -1.52 9.25 14.60
N ASP A 2 -1.59 7.93 14.49
CA ASP A 2 -0.41 7.06 14.40
C ASP A 2 0.51 7.52 13.25
N LYS A 3 1.84 7.58 13.46
CA LYS A 3 2.81 8.03 12.44
C LYS A 3 2.74 7.18 11.17
N GLN A 4 2.36 5.91 11.28
CA GLN A 4 2.18 5.04 10.13
C GLN A 4 0.92 5.40 9.34
N ILE A 5 -0.16 5.77 10.04
CA ILE A 5 -1.40 6.27 9.44
C ILE A 5 -1.13 7.59 8.70
N GLN A 6 -0.34 8.49 9.30
CA GLN A 6 0.06 9.74 8.63
C GLN A 6 0.88 9.50 7.37
N LYS A 7 1.82 8.53 7.41
CA LYS A 7 2.55 8.14 6.21
C LYS A 7 1.60 7.61 5.14
N LEU A 8 0.66 6.74 5.50
CA LEU A 8 -0.30 6.23 4.53
C LEU A 8 -1.16 7.35 3.94
N ALA A 9 -1.62 8.30 4.75
CA ALA A 9 -2.38 9.47 4.28
C ALA A 9 -1.59 10.27 3.25
N ILE A 10 -0.30 10.53 3.49
CA ILE A 10 0.56 11.19 2.50
C ILE A 10 0.68 10.38 1.21
N TRP A 11 0.77 9.05 1.30
CA TRP A 11 0.85 8.19 0.11
C TRP A 11 -0.46 8.19 -0.67
N ILE A 12 -1.60 8.17 0.03
CA ILE A 12 -2.92 8.32 -0.59
C ILE A 12 -2.99 9.67 -1.31
N ASP A 13 -2.66 10.77 -0.64
CA ASP A 13 -2.70 12.10 -1.23
C ASP A 13 -1.76 12.24 -2.44
N LEU A 14 -0.62 11.55 -2.44
CA LEU A 14 0.35 11.58 -3.53
C LEU A 14 -0.02 10.70 -4.72
N PHE A 15 -0.61 9.52 -4.48
CA PHE A 15 -0.77 8.51 -5.52
C PHE A 15 -2.20 8.37 -6.04
N MET A 16 -3.22 8.77 -5.29
CA MET A 16 -4.60 8.65 -5.75
C MET A 16 -4.81 9.36 -7.08
N TYR A 17 -5.51 8.68 -8.00
CA TYR A 17 -5.77 9.15 -9.37
C TYR A 17 -4.54 9.40 -10.23
N GLN A 18 -3.33 9.08 -9.74
CA GLN A 18 -2.14 9.15 -10.56
C GLN A 18 -2.09 7.95 -11.50
N PRO A 19 -1.52 8.11 -12.69
CA PRO A 19 -1.33 6.99 -13.60
C PRO A 19 -0.24 6.03 -13.09
N LYS A 20 -0.32 4.76 -13.50
CA LYS A 20 0.68 3.70 -13.20
C LYS A 20 2.12 4.17 -13.36
N GLU A 21 2.39 4.96 -14.39
CA GLU A 21 3.72 5.49 -14.73
C GLU A 21 4.32 6.35 -13.62
N ILE A 22 3.52 7.21 -13.00
CA ILE A 22 3.96 8.07 -11.88
C ILE A 22 4.29 7.21 -10.66
N VAL A 23 3.49 6.18 -10.40
CA VAL A 23 3.76 5.23 -9.31
C VAL A 23 5.10 4.53 -9.52
N VAL A 24 5.39 4.07 -10.74
CA VAL A 24 6.67 3.45 -11.09
C VAL A 24 7.84 4.43 -10.98
N GLN A 25 7.66 5.68 -11.42
CA GLN A 25 8.70 6.70 -11.31
C GLN A 25 9.06 6.99 -9.84
N MET A 26 8.07 7.07 -8.96
CA MET A 26 8.29 7.41 -7.55
C MET A 26 8.72 6.22 -6.69
N CYS A 27 8.17 5.03 -6.95
CA CYS A 27 8.38 3.84 -6.13
C CYS A 27 9.40 2.86 -6.72
N GLY A 28 9.82 3.09 -7.97
CA GLY A 28 10.65 2.17 -8.74
C GLY A 28 9.85 1.00 -9.32
N LYS A 29 10.58 -0.05 -9.74
CA LYS A 29 9.97 -1.22 -10.38
C LYS A 29 9.15 -2.03 -9.37
N PRO A 30 7.90 -2.39 -9.69
CA PRO A 30 7.08 -3.23 -8.82
C PRO A 30 7.66 -4.65 -8.72
N ASN A 31 7.24 -5.38 -7.68
CA ASN A 31 7.70 -6.74 -7.42
C ASN A 31 7.18 -7.70 -8.51
N ARG A 32 7.85 -8.85 -8.68
CA ARG A 32 7.55 -9.84 -9.73
C ARG A 32 6.14 -10.44 -9.67
N ASN A 33 5.49 -10.37 -8.51
CA ASN A 33 4.13 -10.88 -8.31
C ASN A 33 3.06 -9.83 -8.64
N SER A 34 3.46 -8.70 -9.20
CA SER A 34 2.56 -7.64 -9.66
C SER A 34 1.98 -7.99 -11.01
N ASP A 35 0.80 -7.46 -11.29
CA ASP A 35 0.09 -7.61 -12.54
C ASP A 35 -0.33 -6.23 -13.07
N ASP A 36 -0.93 -6.19 -14.25
CA ASP A 36 -1.38 -4.93 -14.87
C ASP A 36 -2.37 -4.18 -13.97
N GLU A 37 -3.21 -4.88 -13.21
CA GLU A 37 -4.22 -4.25 -12.33
C GLU A 37 -3.69 -3.95 -10.91
N VAL A 38 -2.58 -4.56 -10.48
CA VAL A 38 -2.10 -4.43 -9.10
C VAL A 38 -0.58 -4.46 -9.02
N PHE A 39 0.01 -3.40 -8.44
CA PHE A 39 1.43 -3.33 -8.15
C PHE A 39 1.74 -3.60 -6.68
N PHE A 40 2.69 -4.50 -6.43
CA PHE A 40 3.19 -4.80 -5.10
C PHE A 40 4.59 -4.25 -4.88
N TYR A 41 4.77 -3.54 -3.76
CA TYR A 41 6.05 -3.05 -3.29
C TYR A 41 6.31 -3.61 -1.89
N CYS A 42 7.55 -4.05 -1.63
CA CYS A 42 7.94 -4.58 -0.33
C CYS A 42 9.10 -3.76 0.21
N GLN A 43 8.99 -3.30 1.46
CA GLN A 43 10.07 -2.64 2.18
C GLN A 43 10.39 -3.44 3.45
N TYR A 44 11.66 -3.84 3.59
CA TYR A 44 12.16 -4.46 4.81
C TYR A 44 12.78 -3.41 5.72
N LYS A 45 12.52 -3.53 7.03
CA LYS A 45 13.18 -2.75 8.06
C LYS A 45 13.70 -3.70 9.13
N TRP A 46 15.00 -3.59 9.43
CA TRP A 46 15.67 -4.35 10.50
C TRP A 46 15.50 -5.87 10.39
N ALA A 47 15.39 -6.40 9.16
CA ALA A 47 15.20 -7.80 8.80
C ALA A 47 13.92 -8.50 9.29
N ILE A 48 13.33 -8.06 10.40
CA ILE A 48 12.13 -8.69 11.01
C ILE A 48 10.83 -7.95 10.71
N PHE A 49 10.91 -6.65 10.40
CA PHE A 49 9.74 -5.86 10.00
C PHE A 49 9.66 -5.80 8.48
N LYS A 50 8.52 -6.18 7.93
CA LYS A 50 8.25 -6.06 6.50
C LYS A 50 6.99 -5.26 6.30
N LYS A 51 7.01 -4.33 5.35
CA LYS A 51 5.82 -3.63 4.88
C LYS A 51 5.58 -4.01 3.44
N LYS A 52 4.37 -4.44 3.13
CA LYS A 52 3.90 -4.68 1.78
C LYS A 52 2.90 -3.58 1.45
N PHE A 53 3.12 -2.94 0.32
CA PHE A 53 2.27 -1.90 -0.22
C PHE A 53 1.69 -2.44 -1.52
N ALA A 54 0.37 -2.45 -1.65
CA ALA A 54 -0.32 -2.82 -2.86
C ALA A 54 -1.05 -1.59 -3.40
N VAL A 55 -0.85 -1.29 -4.67
CA VAL A 55 -1.53 -0.22 -5.40
C VAL A 55 -2.42 -0.90 -6.43
N ILE A 56 -3.71 -0.62 -6.37
CA ILE A 56 -4.71 -1.16 -7.29
C ILE A 56 -5.04 -0.07 -8.30
N PHE A 57 -5.18 -0.48 -9.55
CA PHE A 57 -5.46 0.41 -10.66
C PHE A 57 -6.77 0.05 -11.36
N ASP A 58 -7.52 1.07 -11.75
CA ASP A 58 -8.68 1.00 -12.65
C ASP A 58 -8.44 2.06 -13.74
N ASP A 59 -8.67 1.72 -15.00
CA ASP A 59 -8.35 2.59 -16.16
C ASP A 59 -6.94 3.22 -16.09
N ASP A 60 -5.93 2.40 -15.75
CA ASP A 60 -4.52 2.78 -15.58
C ASP A 60 -4.22 3.83 -14.47
N CYS A 61 -5.22 4.17 -13.65
CA CYS A 61 -5.11 5.15 -12.58
C CYS A 61 -5.27 4.48 -11.21
N VAL A 62 -4.59 5.01 -10.18
CA VAL A 62 -4.70 4.47 -8.82
C VAL A 62 -6.09 4.72 -8.25
N THR A 63 -6.76 3.64 -7.85
CA THR A 63 -8.07 3.70 -7.16
C THR A 63 -7.94 3.35 -5.69
N ASP A 64 -7.12 2.35 -5.36
CA ASP A 64 -7.08 1.81 -4.01
C ASP A 64 -5.65 1.49 -3.59
N ILE A 65 -5.40 1.65 -2.30
CA ILE A 65 -4.08 1.46 -1.71
C ILE A 65 -4.21 0.62 -0.45
N ILE A 66 -3.39 -0.43 -0.37
CA ILE A 66 -3.34 -1.35 0.76
C ILE A 66 -1.94 -1.36 1.34
N LEU A 67 -1.83 -1.17 2.66
CA LEU A 67 -0.59 -1.33 3.40
C LEU A 67 -0.74 -2.48 4.40
N THR A 68 0.06 -3.52 4.21
CA THR A 68 0.18 -4.66 5.13
C THR A 68 1.51 -4.57 5.86
N GLU A 69 1.49 -4.64 7.18
CA GLU A 69 2.67 -4.75 8.01
C GLU A 69 2.82 -6.15 8.57
N PHE A 70 4.04 -6.66 8.50
CA PHE A 70 4.46 -7.94 9.01
C PHE A 70 5.56 -7.77 10.06
N ILE A 71 5.53 -8.59 11.11
CA ILE A 71 6.66 -8.76 12.03
C ILE A 71 6.97 -10.26 12.09
N PHE A 72 8.23 -10.66 11.94
CA PHE A 72 8.65 -12.06 11.87
C PHE A 72 7.90 -12.89 10.81
N GLY A 73 7.42 -12.26 9.73
CA GLY A 73 6.67 -12.93 8.67
C GLY A 73 5.17 -13.13 8.95
N VAL A 74 4.69 -12.73 10.13
CA VAL A 74 3.27 -12.74 10.50
C VAL A 74 2.63 -11.42 10.13
N GLU A 75 1.48 -11.43 9.44
CA GLU A 75 0.68 -10.25 9.13
C GLU A 75 0.05 -9.69 10.40
N ILE A 76 0.46 -8.51 10.85
CA ILE A 76 0.00 -7.97 12.13
C ILE A 76 -0.97 -6.82 11.95
N ARG A 77 -0.93 -6.17 10.77
CA ARG A 77 -1.77 -5.03 10.48
C ARG A 77 -2.03 -4.90 9.00
N ASN A 78 -3.29 -4.80 8.63
CA ASN A 78 -3.70 -4.29 7.32
C ASN A 78 -4.31 -2.90 7.48
N ILE A 79 -3.96 -1.99 6.57
CA ILE A 79 -4.56 -0.66 6.47
C ILE A 79 -5.01 -0.47 5.03
N TYR A 80 -6.29 -0.16 4.86
CA TYR A 80 -6.93 -0.06 3.56
C TYR A 80 -7.41 1.36 3.30
N TYR A 81 -7.25 1.82 2.07
CA TYR A 81 -7.93 2.99 1.54
C TYR A 81 -8.67 2.57 0.27
N PHE A 82 -9.99 2.76 0.28
CA PHE A 82 -10.84 2.47 -0.86
C PHE A 82 -11.61 3.72 -1.27
N GLU A 83 -11.47 4.17 -2.52
CA GLU A 83 -12.10 5.40 -3.02
C GLU A 83 -13.63 5.39 -2.83
N LYS A 84 -14.24 4.21 -3.00
CA LYS A 84 -15.70 4.01 -2.96
C LYS A 84 -16.27 3.85 -1.55
N ARG A 85 -15.46 3.97 -0.49
CA ARG A 85 -15.92 3.95 0.91
C ARG A 85 -15.22 5.04 1.73
N LYS A 86 -15.89 5.57 2.75
CA LYS A 86 -15.23 6.43 3.75
C LYS A 86 -13.93 5.75 4.19
N PRO A 87 -12.76 6.44 4.17
CA PRO A 87 -11.50 5.85 4.58
C PRO A 87 -11.65 5.27 5.98
N SER A 88 -11.71 3.94 6.05
CA SER A 88 -11.91 3.20 7.28
C SER A 88 -10.57 2.58 7.62
N TYR A 89 -9.87 3.21 8.56
CA TYR A 89 -8.69 2.63 9.19
C TYR A 89 -9.12 1.43 10.04
N THR A 90 -9.31 0.27 9.40
CA THR A 90 -9.60 -0.97 10.11
C THR A 90 -8.27 -1.65 10.42
N ILE A 91 -7.76 -1.47 11.63
CA ILE A 91 -6.63 -2.26 12.12
C ILE A 91 -7.16 -3.67 12.37
N GLN A 92 -6.97 -4.58 11.43
CA GLN A 92 -7.16 -6.01 11.69
C GLN A 92 -5.84 -6.58 12.17
N GLN A 93 -5.82 -7.02 13.43
CA GLN A 93 -4.78 -7.91 13.92
C GLN A 93 -5.07 -9.30 13.35
N VAL A 94 -4.20 -9.77 12.46
CA VAL A 94 -4.18 -11.17 12.07
C VAL A 94 -3.11 -11.82 12.97
N PHE A 95 -3.46 -12.93 13.60
CA PHE A 95 -2.59 -13.59 14.59
C PHE A 95 -1.54 -14.47 13.91
#